data_AF-A0A0M0T5L9-F1
#
_entry.id   AF-A0A0M0T5L9-F1
#
_cell.length_a   1.000
_cell.length_b   1.000
_cell.length_c   1.000
_cell.angle_alpha   90.00
_cell.angle_beta   90.00
_cell.angle_gamma   90.00
#
_symmetry.space_group_name_H-M   'P 1'
#
loop_
_entity.id
_entity.type
_entity.pdbx_description
1 polymer ?
#
loop_
_entity_poly.entity_id
_entity_poly.type
_entity_poly.pdbx_seq_one_letter_code
_entity_poly.pdbx_strand_id
1 'polypeptide(L)'
;YDQQGHVTALLHSALTNTPALDGMDAVMLAAASQLAALNTPQPEDHSVDDELIKELLSNLRWMLNLPATATTEDIKAELQKAIDLISNGQGTATAASQGLLDLLQAQKTQIADLSSKAYDPARYVPIAGYQELQAQLNSERQHAQVSQVDSLVQAALSDGRLTPALEDWAKALGRTNFAALTTHLEKTQPIAALSSLQSGGHTPAAVSLTQPLTPELDTDALAICTQFGLSPEDLKKQLGEN
;
A
#
# COMPACT_ATOMS: atom_id res chain seq x y z
N TYR A 1 -68.18 -21.02 48.79
CA TYR A 1 -67.40 -21.67 49.86
C TYR A 1 -67.21 -23.14 49.50
N ASP A 2 -66.04 -23.73 49.78
CA ASP A 2 -65.80 -25.17 49.62
C ASP A 2 -66.35 -26.01 50.81
N GLN A 3 -66.24 -27.34 50.75
CA GLN A 3 -66.68 -28.24 51.84
C GLN A 3 -65.92 -28.04 53.17
N GLN A 4 -64.87 -27.22 53.17
CA GLN A 4 -64.02 -26.91 54.31
C GLN A 4 -64.24 -25.48 54.83
N GLY A 5 -65.16 -24.72 54.22
CA GLY A 5 -65.52 -23.38 54.68
C GLY A 5 -64.58 -22.27 54.19
N HIS A 6 -63.81 -22.47 53.11
CA HIS A 6 -63.01 -21.41 52.47
C HIS A 6 -63.80 -20.64 51.42
N VAL A 7 -63.68 -19.30 51.40
CA VAL A 7 -64.35 -18.43 50.40
C VAL A 7 -63.72 -18.69 49.03
N THR A 8 -64.49 -19.26 48.11
CA THR A 8 -64.03 -19.54 46.73
C THR A 8 -64.31 -18.39 45.75
N ALA A 9 -65.27 -17.52 46.04
CA ALA A 9 -65.58 -16.33 45.26
C ALA A 9 -66.36 -15.32 46.12
N LEU A 10 -66.15 -14.03 45.85
CA LEU A 10 -66.92 -12.92 46.41
C LEU A 10 -67.75 -12.29 45.28
N LEU A 11 -69.06 -12.53 45.30
CA LEU A 11 -70.00 -11.98 44.33
C LEU A 11 -70.67 -10.75 44.93
N HIS A 12 -70.41 -9.57 44.36
CA HIS A 12 -71.12 -8.35 44.72
C HIS A 12 -72.45 -8.28 43.95
N SER A 13 -73.54 -8.68 44.60
CA SER A 13 -74.88 -8.38 44.12
C SER A 13 -75.40 -7.16 44.87
N ALA A 14 -75.35 -6.00 44.22
CA ALA A 14 -75.97 -4.80 44.74
C ALA A 14 -77.39 -4.69 44.17
N LEU A 15 -78.37 -5.28 44.86
CA LEU A 15 -79.77 -4.88 44.73
C LEU A 15 -79.94 -3.59 45.54
N THR A 16 -79.48 -2.46 44.98
CA THR A 16 -79.70 -1.16 45.59
C THR A 16 -81.18 -0.84 45.46
N ASN A 17 -81.93 -1.25 46.50
CA ASN A 17 -83.38 -1.10 46.73
C ASN A 17 -84.17 -2.43 46.67
N THR A 18 -84.30 -3.11 47.80
CA THR A 18 -85.35 -4.12 48.02
C THR A 18 -86.09 -3.84 49.33
N PRO A 19 -87.35 -3.37 49.30
CA PRO A 19 -88.24 -3.54 50.44
C PRO A 19 -88.67 -5.02 50.49
N ALA A 20 -88.40 -5.69 51.62
CA ALA A 20 -88.99 -6.95 52.08
C ALA A 20 -89.44 -7.98 51.00
N LEU A 21 -88.50 -8.61 50.30
CA LEU A 21 -88.76 -9.79 49.46
C LEU A 21 -87.98 -10.99 50.02
N ASP A 22 -88.54 -11.63 51.04
CA ASP A 22 -88.07 -12.94 51.51
C ASP A 22 -88.47 -14.03 50.50
N GLY A 23 -87.52 -14.86 50.08
CA GLY A 23 -87.76 -16.03 49.20
C GLY A 23 -87.24 -15.95 47.75
N MET A 24 -86.36 -15.00 47.41
CA MET A 24 -85.80 -14.85 46.05
C MET A 24 -84.43 -15.54 45.84
N ASP A 25 -84.14 -16.62 46.57
CA ASP A 25 -82.90 -17.39 46.42
C ASP A 25 -82.70 -17.92 45.00
N ALA A 26 -83.79 -18.30 44.33
CA ALA A 26 -83.76 -18.75 42.95
C ALA A 26 -83.35 -17.65 41.96
N VAL A 27 -83.73 -16.39 42.22
CA VAL A 27 -83.39 -15.24 41.37
C VAL A 27 -81.94 -14.83 41.59
N MET A 28 -81.47 -14.87 42.84
CA MET A 28 -80.06 -14.65 43.18
C MET A 28 -79.17 -15.75 42.59
N LEU A 29 -79.60 -17.01 42.62
CA LEU A 29 -78.87 -18.11 41.99
C LEU A 29 -78.86 -17.98 40.46
N ALA A 30 -79.97 -17.57 39.84
CA ALA A 30 -80.04 -17.31 38.41
C ALA A 30 -79.12 -16.14 38.00
N ALA A 31 -79.14 -15.03 38.74
CA ALA A 31 -78.26 -13.88 38.52
C ALA A 31 -76.78 -14.27 38.73
N ALA A 32 -76.48 -15.04 39.78
CA ALA A 32 -75.13 -15.57 40.02
C ALA A 32 -74.67 -16.50 38.90
N SER A 33 -75.55 -17.34 38.35
CA SER A 33 -75.22 -18.23 37.24
C SER A 33 -74.97 -17.48 35.93
N GLN A 34 -75.73 -16.42 35.64
CA GLN A 34 -75.46 -15.55 34.49
C GLN A 34 -74.16 -14.78 34.67
N LEU A 35 -73.91 -14.24 35.86
CA LEU A 35 -72.66 -13.55 36.13
C LEU A 35 -71.47 -14.52 36.07
N ALA A 36 -71.61 -15.75 36.57
CA ALA A 36 -70.59 -16.79 36.43
C ALA A 36 -70.36 -17.21 34.98
N ALA A 37 -71.40 -17.21 34.13
CA ALA A 37 -71.26 -17.44 32.69
C ALA A 37 -70.59 -16.26 31.96
N LEU A 38 -70.72 -15.04 32.47
CA LEU A 38 -70.01 -13.84 31.97
C LEU A 38 -68.57 -13.76 32.52
N ASN A 39 -68.32 -14.34 33.70
CA ASN A 39 -67.02 -14.48 34.35
C ASN A 39 -66.38 -15.84 34.08
N THR A 40 -66.78 -16.56 33.01
CA THR A 40 -65.91 -17.62 32.51
C THR A 40 -64.55 -16.98 32.26
N PRO A 41 -63.45 -17.45 32.89
CA PRO A 41 -62.14 -17.00 32.50
C PRO A 41 -62.03 -17.36 31.02
N GLN A 42 -62.18 -16.36 30.17
CA GLN A 42 -61.83 -16.50 28.77
C GLN A 42 -60.37 -16.96 28.83
N PRO A 43 -59.99 -18.07 28.18
CA PRO A 43 -58.59 -18.41 28.12
C PRO A 43 -57.92 -17.19 27.49
N GLU A 44 -57.20 -16.44 28.33
CA GLU A 44 -56.35 -15.35 27.90
C GLU A 44 -55.47 -15.99 26.83
N ASP A 45 -55.63 -15.57 25.58
CA ASP A 45 -54.86 -16.09 24.46
C ASP A 45 -53.45 -15.52 24.60
N HIS A 46 -52.70 -16.11 25.53
CA HIS A 46 -51.26 -15.94 25.67
C HIS A 46 -50.58 -16.87 24.67
N SER A 47 -51.06 -16.96 23.43
CA SER A 47 -50.30 -17.56 22.34
C SER A 47 -49.13 -16.63 22.08
N VAL A 48 -48.05 -16.85 22.81
CA VAL A 48 -46.75 -16.34 22.43
C VAL A 48 -46.49 -16.97 21.06
N ASP A 49 -46.52 -16.18 20.00
CA ASP A 49 -46.30 -16.67 18.64
C ASP A 49 -44.89 -17.29 18.56
N ASP A 50 -44.83 -18.61 18.68
CA ASP A 50 -43.57 -19.38 18.65
C ASP A 50 -42.75 -19.09 17.40
N GLU A 51 -43.41 -18.72 16.30
CA GLU A 51 -42.76 -18.33 15.05
C GLU A 51 -42.07 -16.97 15.16
N LEU A 52 -42.70 -15.98 15.78
CA LEU A 52 -42.10 -14.67 16.03
C LEU A 52 -40.89 -14.77 16.98
N ILE A 53 -40.95 -15.65 17.99
CA ILE A 53 -39.81 -15.91 18.87
C ILE A 53 -38.65 -16.54 18.08
N LYS A 54 -38.93 -17.54 17.24
CA LYS A 54 -37.90 -18.19 16.43
C LYS A 54 -37.25 -17.21 15.47
N GLU A 55 -38.04 -16.35 14.83
CA GLU A 55 -37.54 -15.31 13.92
C GLU A 55 -36.64 -14.31 14.67
N LEU A 56 -37.08 -13.82 15.83
CA LEU A 56 -36.29 -12.92 16.66
C LEU A 56 -34.96 -13.55 17.09
N LEU A 57 -34.98 -14.80 17.58
CA LEU A 57 -33.77 -15.52 17.97
C LEU A 57 -32.84 -15.77 16.78
N SER A 58 -33.38 -16.05 15.60
CA SER A 58 -32.60 -16.18 14.36
C SER A 58 -31.92 -14.87 13.98
N ASN A 59 -32.65 -13.76 14.00
CA ASN A 59 -32.11 -12.43 13.71
C ASN A 59 -31.02 -12.01 14.70
N LEU A 60 -31.20 -12.32 16.00
CA LEU A 60 -30.18 -12.08 17.02
C LEU A 60 -28.92 -12.92 16.81
N ARG A 61 -29.06 -14.20 16.45
CA ARG A 61 -27.92 -15.07 16.09
C ARG A 61 -27.15 -14.51 14.90
N TRP A 62 -27.86 -14.04 13.87
CA TRP A 62 -27.23 -13.43 12.70
C TRP A 62 -26.48 -12.14 13.07
N MET A 63 -27.12 -11.24 13.83
CA MET A 63 -26.52 -9.97 14.24
C MET A 63 -25.25 -10.14 15.08
N LEU A 64 -25.28 -11.09 16.03
CA LEU A 64 -24.16 -11.37 16.94
C LEU A 64 -23.17 -12.39 16.35
N ASN A 65 -23.40 -12.85 15.11
CA ASN A 65 -22.59 -13.86 14.42
C ASN A 65 -22.41 -15.17 15.21
N LEU A 66 -23.48 -15.68 15.82
CA LEU A 66 -23.51 -16.97 16.51
C LEU A 66 -23.95 -18.11 15.58
N PRO A 67 -23.49 -19.36 15.83
CA PRO A 67 -23.98 -20.52 15.10
C PRO A 67 -25.48 -20.74 15.34
N ALA A 68 -26.16 -21.37 14.36
CA ALA A 68 -27.59 -21.71 14.45
C ALA A 68 -27.93 -22.65 15.63
N THR A 69 -26.93 -23.35 16.16
CA THR A 69 -27.03 -24.23 17.34
C THR A 69 -26.84 -23.52 18.68
N ALA A 70 -26.55 -22.21 18.69
CA ALA A 70 -26.34 -21.46 19.92
C ALA A 70 -27.60 -21.47 20.79
N THR A 71 -27.43 -21.74 22.07
CA THR A 71 -28.53 -21.80 23.03
C THR A 71 -29.05 -20.40 23.36
N THR A 72 -30.25 -20.31 23.96
CA THR A 72 -30.81 -19.04 24.41
C THR A 72 -29.91 -18.36 25.46
N GLU A 73 -29.21 -19.16 26.27
CA GLU A 73 -28.26 -18.66 27.28
C GLU A 73 -27.02 -18.03 26.63
N ASP A 74 -26.50 -18.65 25.56
CA ASP A 74 -25.38 -18.10 24.79
C ASP A 74 -25.75 -16.76 24.13
N ILE A 75 -26.95 -16.69 23.53
CA ILE A 75 -27.46 -15.46 22.89
C ILE A 75 -27.59 -14.35 23.93
N LYS A 76 -28.15 -14.66 25.11
CA LYS A 76 -28.30 -13.69 26.20
C LYS A 76 -26.94 -13.20 26.72
N ALA A 77 -25.96 -14.10 26.85
CA ALA A 77 -24.62 -13.75 27.30
C ALA A 77 -23.89 -12.81 26.32
N GLU A 78 -23.95 -13.09 25.02
CA GLU A 78 -23.34 -12.21 24.00
C GLU A 78 -24.09 -10.87 23.88
N LEU A 79 -25.42 -10.88 23.99
CA LEU A 79 -26.20 -9.65 24.03
C LEU A 79 -25.82 -8.77 25.25
N GLN A 80 -25.60 -9.40 26.42
CA GLN A 80 -25.16 -8.67 27.61
C GLN A 80 -23.78 -8.02 27.42
N LYS A 81 -22.83 -8.71 26.77
CA LYS A 81 -21.52 -8.12 26.44
C LYS A 81 -21.67 -6.90 25.53
N ALA A 82 -22.54 -6.98 24.52
CA ALA A 82 -22.82 -5.84 23.64
C ALA A 82 -23.43 -4.66 24.44
N ILE A 83 -24.37 -4.94 25.34
CA ILE A 83 -24.96 -3.92 26.24
C ILE A 83 -23.89 -3.30 27.13
N ASP A 84 -23.00 -4.10 27.74
CA ASP A 84 -21.94 -3.61 28.61
C ASP A 84 -20.96 -2.72 27.84
N LEU A 85 -20.63 -3.05 26.58
CA LEU A 85 -19.78 -2.22 25.73
C LEU A 85 -20.42 -0.87 25.41
N ILE A 86 -21.73 -0.84 25.10
CA ILE A 86 -22.44 0.40 24.75
C ILE A 86 -22.71 1.26 25.99
N SER A 87 -22.99 0.62 27.13
CA SER A 87 -23.31 1.29 28.40
C SER A 87 -22.08 1.62 29.25
N ASN A 88 -20.85 1.35 28.77
CA ASN A 88 -19.61 1.43 29.57
C ASN A 88 -19.70 0.65 30.90
N GLY A 89 -20.33 -0.53 30.88
CA GLY A 89 -20.48 -1.42 32.02
C GLY A 89 -21.63 -1.07 32.97
N GLN A 90 -22.53 -0.15 32.61
CA GLN A 90 -23.72 0.17 33.41
C GLN A 90 -24.90 -0.78 33.15
N GLY A 91 -24.78 -1.68 32.18
CA GLY A 91 -25.77 -2.69 31.85
C GLY A 91 -27.08 -2.08 31.35
N THR A 92 -28.21 -2.77 31.59
CA THR A 92 -29.55 -2.31 31.21
C THR A 92 -30.19 -1.37 32.23
N ALA A 93 -29.48 -1.02 33.32
CA ALA A 93 -30.01 -0.21 34.42
C ALA A 93 -30.12 1.29 34.05
N THR A 94 -29.37 1.72 33.03
CA THR A 94 -29.45 3.07 32.46
C THR A 94 -29.82 2.96 30.98
N ALA A 95 -30.72 3.83 30.52
CA ALA A 95 -30.97 3.96 29.08
C ALA A 95 -29.63 4.29 28.43
N ALA A 96 -29.20 3.49 27.46
CA ALA A 96 -27.96 3.73 26.76
C ALA A 96 -27.99 5.17 26.22
N SER A 97 -27.02 5.98 26.61
CA SER A 97 -26.87 7.37 26.16
C SER A 97 -26.82 7.47 24.63
N GLN A 98 -26.48 6.35 23.99
CA GLN A 98 -26.29 6.21 22.56
C GLN A 98 -26.78 4.83 22.10
N GLY A 99 -27.58 4.79 21.04
CA GLY A 99 -28.03 3.51 20.45
C GLY A 99 -26.90 2.82 19.68
N LEU A 100 -26.95 1.49 19.58
CA LEU A 100 -25.95 0.70 18.84
C LEU A 100 -25.74 1.21 17.41
N LEU A 101 -26.81 1.58 16.71
CA LEU A 101 -26.71 2.11 15.34
C LEU A 101 -26.01 3.47 15.27
N ASP A 102 -26.22 4.34 16.28
CA ASP A 102 -25.57 5.65 16.34
C ASP A 102 -24.06 5.48 16.58
N LEU A 103 -23.66 4.58 17.49
CA LEU A 103 -22.26 4.24 17.71
C LEU A 103 -21.60 3.65 16.45
N LEU A 104 -22.28 2.77 15.72
CA LEU A 104 -21.75 2.19 14.49
C LEU A 104 -21.58 3.26 13.40
N GLN A 105 -22.52 4.20 13.28
CA GLN A 105 -22.40 5.34 12.36
C GLN A 105 -21.27 6.29 12.77
N ALA A 106 -21.13 6.57 14.07
CA ALA A 106 -20.05 7.39 14.60
C ALA A 106 -18.68 6.75 14.34
N GLN A 107 -18.52 5.44 14.60
CA GLN A 107 -17.29 4.72 14.28
C GLN A 107 -17.01 4.71 12.78
N LYS A 108 -18.00 4.48 11.92
CA LYS A 108 -17.82 4.55 10.46
C LYS A 108 -17.32 5.92 10.03
N THR A 109 -17.88 6.99 10.59
CA THR A 109 -17.45 8.36 10.33
C THR A 109 -16.03 8.62 10.84
N GLN A 110 -15.70 8.15 12.05
CA GLN A 110 -14.36 8.27 12.62
C GLN A 110 -13.32 7.50 11.81
N ILE A 111 -13.63 6.28 11.34
CA ILE A 111 -12.75 5.49 10.48
C ILE A 111 -12.53 6.23 9.15
N ALA A 112 -13.58 6.75 8.53
CA ALA A 112 -13.45 7.54 7.30
C ALA A 112 -12.58 8.79 7.50
N ASP A 113 -12.78 9.52 8.59
CA ASP A 113 -12.00 10.70 8.95
C ASP A 113 -10.53 10.35 9.25
N LEU A 114 -10.28 9.31 10.04
CA LEU A 114 -8.91 8.84 10.33
C LEU A 114 -8.23 8.29 9.08
N SER A 115 -8.94 7.56 8.24
CA SER A 115 -8.38 7.02 6.98
C SER A 115 -8.00 8.14 6.00
N SER A 116 -8.77 9.23 5.96
CA SER A 116 -8.46 10.39 5.12
C SER A 116 -7.33 11.24 5.69
N LYS A 117 -7.17 11.30 7.02
CA LYS A 117 -6.07 12.03 7.70
C LYS A 117 -4.76 11.25 7.77
N ALA A 118 -4.80 9.93 7.79
CA ALA A 118 -3.62 9.08 7.94
C ALA A 118 -2.72 9.06 6.69
N TYR A 119 -3.27 9.39 5.52
CA TYR A 119 -2.52 9.38 4.26
C TYR A 119 -2.45 10.78 3.67
N ASP A 120 -1.48 11.56 4.14
CA ASP A 120 -1.07 12.80 3.49
C ASP A 120 0.11 12.50 2.52
N PRO A 121 -0.14 12.38 1.21
CA PRO A 121 0.89 12.07 0.23
C PRO A 121 1.96 13.17 0.10
N ALA A 122 1.73 14.37 0.64
CA ALA A 122 2.75 15.41 0.69
C ALA A 122 3.70 15.26 1.90
N ARG A 123 3.28 14.57 2.97
CA ARG A 123 4.08 14.34 4.17
C ARG A 123 4.70 12.95 4.25
N TYR A 124 4.06 11.94 3.66
CA TYR A 124 4.51 10.55 3.72
C TYR A 124 4.87 10.04 2.33
N VAL A 125 6.17 10.00 2.05
CA VAL A 125 6.72 9.36 0.83
C VAL A 125 6.89 7.86 1.11
N PRO A 126 6.48 6.97 0.19
CA PRO A 126 6.80 5.55 0.31
C PRO A 126 8.30 5.34 0.48
N ILE A 127 8.70 4.59 1.51
CA ILE A 127 10.11 4.28 1.80
C ILE A 127 10.83 3.71 0.57
N ALA A 128 10.12 2.90 -0.23
CA ALA A 128 10.62 2.37 -1.49
C ALA A 128 11.04 3.47 -2.48
N GLY A 129 10.22 4.52 -2.65
CA GLY A 129 10.54 5.65 -3.54
C GLY A 129 11.71 6.49 -3.02
N TYR A 130 11.83 6.67 -1.71
CA TYR A 130 13.00 7.34 -1.12
C TYR A 130 14.29 6.55 -1.35
N GLN A 131 14.25 5.23 -1.16
CA GLN A 131 15.41 4.36 -1.38
C GLN A 131 15.83 4.35 -2.86
N GLU A 132 14.87 4.32 -3.78
CA GLU A 132 15.15 4.43 -5.21
C GLU A 132 15.81 5.77 -5.56
N LEU A 133 15.26 6.89 -5.07
CA LEU A 133 15.85 8.21 -5.27
C LEU A 133 17.26 8.31 -4.67
N GLN A 134 17.48 7.73 -3.49
CA GLN A 134 18.79 7.68 -2.86
C GLN A 134 19.79 6.87 -3.70
N ALA A 135 19.37 5.73 -4.25
CA ALA A 135 20.19 4.92 -5.14
C ALA A 135 20.55 5.68 -6.44
N GLN A 136 19.57 6.33 -7.06
CA GLN A 136 19.78 7.15 -8.26
C GLN A 136 20.76 8.30 -7.98
N LEU A 137 20.56 9.06 -6.90
CA LEU A 137 21.44 10.17 -6.53
C LEU A 137 22.88 9.71 -6.27
N ASN A 138 23.05 8.57 -5.59
CA ASN A 138 24.38 8.01 -5.34
C ASN A 138 25.05 7.55 -6.64
N SER A 139 24.30 6.94 -7.56
CA SER A 139 24.79 6.55 -8.88
C SER A 139 25.23 7.76 -9.70
N GLU A 140 24.39 8.81 -9.79
CA GLU A 140 24.72 10.04 -10.51
C GLU A 140 25.97 10.72 -9.93
N ARG A 141 26.11 10.76 -8.61
CA ARG A 141 27.31 11.30 -7.95
C ARG A 141 28.57 10.52 -8.30
N GLN A 142 28.49 9.19 -8.34
CA GLN A 142 29.62 8.36 -8.75
C GLN A 142 29.97 8.59 -10.23
N HIS A 143 28.97 8.64 -11.11
CA HIS A 143 29.17 8.95 -12.52
C HIS A 143 29.81 10.33 -12.74
N ALA A 144 29.33 11.35 -12.03
CA ALA A 144 29.90 12.69 -12.09
C ALA A 144 31.36 12.71 -11.62
N GLN A 145 31.67 12.03 -10.51
CA GLN A 145 33.04 11.92 -10.01
C GLN A 145 33.97 11.21 -11.00
N VAL A 146 33.54 10.08 -11.59
CA VAL A 146 34.33 9.35 -12.59
C VAL A 146 34.56 10.22 -13.83
N SER A 147 33.53 10.88 -14.33
CA SER A 147 33.63 11.78 -15.48
C SER A 147 34.60 12.95 -15.24
N GLN A 148 34.56 13.54 -14.04
CA GLN A 148 35.47 14.62 -13.67
C GLN A 148 36.93 14.15 -13.59
N VAL A 149 37.18 12.95 -13.04
CA VAL A 149 38.51 12.34 -13.01
C VAL A 149 39.00 12.03 -14.42
N ASP A 150 38.18 11.39 -15.25
CA ASP A 150 38.55 11.02 -16.62
C ASP A 150 38.86 12.27 -17.47
N SER A 151 38.05 13.33 -17.33
CA SER A 151 38.30 14.61 -18.01
C SER A 151 39.63 15.25 -17.58
N LEU A 152 39.95 15.22 -16.29
CA LEU A 152 41.21 15.76 -15.76
C LEU A 152 42.42 14.94 -16.24
N VAL A 153 42.31 13.62 -16.23
CA VAL A 153 43.36 12.70 -16.71
C VAL A 153 43.58 12.88 -18.21
N GLN A 154 42.52 13.00 -19.01
CA GLN A 154 42.62 13.24 -20.45
C GLN A 154 43.27 14.60 -20.76
N ALA A 155 42.91 15.65 -20.01
CA ALA A 155 43.57 16.95 -20.12
C ALA A 155 45.07 16.86 -19.79
N ALA A 156 45.44 16.13 -18.72
CA ALA A 156 46.83 15.92 -18.33
C ALA A 156 47.65 15.08 -19.34
N LEU A 157 47.03 14.09 -19.98
CA LEU A 157 47.63 13.31 -21.07
C LEU A 157 47.88 14.20 -22.29
N SER A 158 46.92 15.05 -22.64
CA SER A 158 47.01 15.97 -23.79
C SER A 158 48.06 17.06 -23.57
N ASP A 159 48.21 17.54 -22.34
CA ASP A 159 49.26 18.52 -21.96
C ASP A 159 50.65 17.88 -21.80
N GLY A 160 50.77 16.55 -21.92
CA GLY A 160 52.03 15.82 -21.75
C GLY A 160 52.58 15.81 -20.33
N ARG A 161 51.73 16.11 -19.32
CA ARG A 161 52.07 16.00 -17.89
C ARG A 161 51.95 14.58 -17.36
N LEU A 162 51.13 13.76 -18.01
CA LEU A 162 50.94 12.36 -17.68
C LEU A 162 51.38 11.49 -18.86
N THR A 163 52.02 10.36 -18.58
CA THR A 163 52.34 9.36 -19.59
C THR A 163 51.19 8.34 -19.69
N PRO A 164 50.91 7.75 -20.87
CA PRO A 164 49.84 6.76 -21.03
C PRO A 164 49.98 5.55 -20.08
N ALA A 165 51.21 5.17 -19.72
CA ALA A 165 51.48 4.10 -18.76
C ALA A 165 51.00 4.41 -17.33
N LEU A 166 50.78 5.69 -16.98
CA LEU A 166 50.32 6.13 -15.67
C LEU A 166 48.82 6.52 -15.67
N GLU A 167 48.11 6.34 -16.78
CA GLU A 167 46.69 6.67 -16.90
C GLU A 167 45.84 5.91 -15.88
N ASP A 168 46.01 4.58 -15.79
CA ASP A 168 45.24 3.74 -14.87
C ASP A 168 45.51 4.10 -13.40
N TRP A 169 46.77 4.42 -13.08
CA TRP A 169 47.14 4.92 -11.75
C TRP A 169 46.49 6.26 -11.45
N ALA A 170 46.50 7.20 -12.40
CA ALA A 170 45.91 8.51 -12.23
C ALA A 170 44.39 8.43 -12.07
N LYS A 171 43.71 7.57 -12.84
CA LYS A 171 42.27 7.29 -12.67
C LYS A 171 41.97 6.66 -11.30
N ALA A 172 42.76 5.69 -10.86
CA ALA A 172 42.59 5.06 -9.55
C ALA A 172 42.82 6.06 -8.39
N LEU A 173 43.84 6.92 -8.51
CA LEU A 173 44.12 7.96 -7.53
C LEU A 173 43.04 9.04 -7.53
N GLY A 174 42.58 9.50 -8.70
CA GLY A 174 41.54 10.52 -8.80
C GLY A 174 40.20 10.07 -8.23
N ARG A 175 39.86 8.77 -8.36
CA ARG A 175 38.64 8.18 -7.76
C ARG A 175 38.70 8.11 -6.23
N THR A 176 39.88 7.93 -5.65
CA THR A 176 40.06 7.83 -4.19
C THR A 176 40.36 9.19 -3.55
N ASN A 177 41.14 10.03 -4.22
CA ASN A 177 41.57 11.34 -3.77
C ASN A 177 41.83 12.29 -4.95
N PHE A 178 40.76 12.95 -5.40
CA PHE A 178 40.80 13.93 -6.48
C PHE A 178 41.79 15.08 -6.21
N ALA A 179 41.87 15.56 -4.96
CA ALA A 179 42.75 16.66 -4.59
C ALA A 179 44.25 16.28 -4.67
N ALA A 180 44.59 15.05 -4.32
CA ALA A 180 45.97 14.56 -4.47
C ALA A 180 46.38 14.50 -5.94
N LEU A 181 45.48 14.06 -6.83
CA LEU A 181 45.73 14.06 -8.27
C LEU A 181 45.93 15.47 -8.82
N THR A 182 45.04 16.43 -8.48
CA THR A 182 45.19 17.82 -8.96
C THR A 182 46.49 18.46 -8.48
N THR A 183 46.84 18.33 -7.19
CA THR A 183 48.10 18.87 -6.66
C THR A 183 49.33 18.22 -7.30
N HIS A 184 49.26 16.92 -7.63
CA HIS A 184 50.35 16.25 -8.35
C HIS A 184 50.50 16.81 -9.77
N LEU A 185 49.39 16.99 -10.50
CA LEU A 185 49.40 17.55 -11.85
C LEU A 185 49.89 19.00 -11.90
N GLU A 186 49.57 19.81 -10.89
CA GLU A 186 50.08 21.19 -10.77
C GLU A 186 51.60 21.26 -10.61
N LYS A 187 52.19 20.31 -9.87
CA LYS A 187 53.64 20.25 -9.60
C LYS A 187 54.43 19.53 -10.69
N THR A 188 53.77 18.73 -11.52
CA THR A 188 54.42 17.98 -12.59
C THR A 188 54.70 18.90 -13.76
N GLN A 189 55.95 18.96 -14.22
CA GLN A 189 56.31 19.73 -15.41
C GLN A 189 55.90 18.97 -16.69
N PRO A 190 55.35 19.67 -17.70
CA PRO A 190 54.97 19.05 -18.96
C PRO A 190 56.22 18.57 -19.71
N ILE A 191 56.17 17.33 -20.21
CA ILE A 191 57.25 16.78 -21.04
C ILE A 191 56.98 17.20 -22.48
N ALA A 192 57.67 18.25 -22.95
CA ALA A 192 57.48 18.83 -24.28
C ALA A 192 57.63 17.83 -25.45
N ALA A 193 58.39 16.74 -25.25
CA ALA A 193 58.54 15.68 -26.24
C ALA A 193 57.24 14.87 -26.48
N LEU A 194 56.34 14.81 -25.49
CA LEU A 194 55.05 14.10 -25.59
C LEU A 194 53.96 14.95 -26.26
N SER A 195 54.07 16.29 -26.22
CA SER A 195 53.19 17.20 -26.96
C SER A 195 53.69 17.51 -28.37
N SER A 196 54.96 17.21 -28.68
CA SER A 196 55.61 17.54 -29.95
C SER A 196 56.11 16.29 -30.70
N LEU A 197 55.34 15.19 -30.67
CA LEU A 197 55.61 14.02 -31.49
C LEU A 197 55.41 14.36 -32.97
N GLN A 198 56.43 14.07 -33.79
CA GLN A 198 56.44 14.34 -35.24
C GLN A 198 55.30 13.65 -36.01
N SER A 199 54.69 12.61 -35.43
CA SER A 199 53.54 11.88 -35.97
C SER A 199 52.19 12.28 -35.36
N GLY A 200 52.13 13.30 -34.48
CA GLY A 200 50.88 13.73 -33.85
C GLY A 200 50.19 12.64 -33.01
N GLY A 201 50.95 11.66 -32.50
CA GLY A 201 50.39 10.52 -31.77
C GLY A 201 49.88 9.37 -32.67
N HIS A 202 50.03 9.48 -33.99
CA HIS A 202 49.78 8.34 -34.88
C HIS A 202 50.95 7.36 -34.79
N THR A 203 50.63 6.08 -34.58
CA THR A 203 51.56 4.97 -34.76
C THR A 203 52.11 5.01 -36.19
N PRO A 204 53.42 4.77 -36.42
CA PRO A 204 53.93 4.60 -37.78
C PRO A 204 53.07 3.54 -38.47
N ALA A 205 52.63 3.81 -39.70
CA ALA A 205 51.92 2.82 -40.49
C ALA A 205 52.77 1.55 -40.49
N ALA A 206 52.29 0.52 -39.79
CA ALA A 206 52.89 -0.78 -39.86
C ALA A 206 52.82 -1.17 -41.33
N VAL A 207 53.97 -1.22 -41.99
CA VAL A 207 54.10 -1.81 -43.32
C VAL A 207 53.70 -3.26 -43.14
N SER A 208 52.41 -3.54 -43.31
CA SER A 208 51.90 -4.90 -43.41
C SER A 208 52.46 -5.43 -44.71
N LEU A 209 53.47 -6.29 -44.63
CA LEU A 209 54.08 -7.00 -45.76
C LEU A 209 53.13 -8.01 -46.42
N THR A 210 51.82 -7.76 -46.37
CA THR A 210 50.76 -8.65 -46.84
C THR A 210 49.62 -7.83 -47.42
N GLN A 211 49.84 -7.24 -48.59
CA GLN A 211 48.73 -6.86 -49.46
C GLN A 211 49.00 -7.41 -50.88
N PRO A 212 48.10 -8.24 -51.44
CA PRO A 212 48.22 -8.71 -52.81
C PRO A 212 48.07 -7.52 -53.78
N LEU A 213 48.99 -7.43 -54.74
CA LEU A 213 48.98 -6.46 -55.84
C LEU A 213 47.63 -6.51 -56.58
N THR A 214 46.79 -5.49 -56.39
CA THR A 214 45.72 -5.15 -57.33
C THR A 214 46.16 -3.96 -58.19
N PRO A 215 45.87 -3.95 -59.50
CA PRO A 215 46.45 -3.02 -60.47
C PRO A 215 45.66 -1.69 -60.58
N GLU A 216 45.11 -1.21 -59.47
CA GLU A 216 44.57 0.15 -59.42
C GLU A 216 45.58 1.03 -58.70
N LEU A 217 45.97 2.12 -59.37
CA LEU A 217 46.92 3.11 -58.86
C LEU A 217 46.37 3.67 -57.54
N ASP A 218 46.84 3.14 -56.42
CA ASP A 218 46.51 3.62 -55.10
C ASP A 218 47.01 5.07 -54.92
N THR A 219 46.37 5.80 -54.02
CA THR A 219 46.62 7.23 -53.76
C THR A 219 48.10 7.50 -53.45
N ASP A 220 48.77 6.53 -52.84
CA ASP A 220 50.21 6.55 -52.56
C ASP A 220 51.07 6.45 -53.83
N ALA A 221 50.65 5.68 -54.83
CA ALA A 221 51.36 5.60 -56.12
C ALA A 221 51.29 6.92 -56.89
N LEU A 222 50.18 7.65 -56.80
CA LEU A 222 50.02 9.00 -57.36
C LEU A 222 50.90 10.03 -56.65
N ALA A 223 51.04 9.96 -55.32
CA ALA A 223 51.92 10.83 -54.56
C ALA A 223 53.42 10.58 -54.87
N ILE A 224 53.81 9.33 -55.10
CA ILE A 224 55.17 8.99 -55.53
C ILE A 224 55.43 9.50 -56.95
N CYS A 225 54.46 9.39 -57.87
CA CYS A 225 54.58 9.94 -59.23
C CYS A 225 54.83 11.45 -59.23
N THR A 226 54.09 12.21 -58.41
CA THR A 226 54.27 13.67 -58.32
C THR A 226 55.59 14.07 -57.65
N GLN A 227 56.06 13.30 -56.66
CA GLN A 227 57.34 13.54 -55.98
C GLN A 227 58.54 13.32 -56.91
N PHE A 228 58.49 12.31 -57.78
CA PHE A 228 59.57 11.96 -58.72
C PHE A 228 59.42 12.60 -60.11
N GLY A 229 58.35 13.38 -60.33
CA GLY A 229 58.09 14.06 -61.61
C GLY A 229 57.76 13.10 -62.76
N LEU A 230 57.29 11.89 -62.46
CA LEU A 230 56.91 10.87 -63.43
C LEU A 230 55.41 10.95 -63.72
N SER A 231 55.01 10.80 -64.98
CA SER A 231 53.59 10.78 -65.32
C SER A 231 52.96 9.43 -64.93
N PRO A 232 51.68 9.39 -64.52
CA PRO A 232 51.00 8.14 -64.14
C PRO A 232 50.96 7.10 -65.27
N GLU A 233 51.06 7.55 -66.52
CA GLU A 233 51.10 6.67 -67.70
C GLU A 233 52.49 6.04 -67.91
N ASP A 234 53.58 6.74 -67.58
CA ASP A 234 54.94 6.20 -67.63
C ASP A 234 55.15 5.09 -66.60
N LEU A 235 54.56 5.25 -65.41
CA LEU A 235 54.62 4.23 -64.36
C LEU A 235 53.79 2.99 -64.75
N LYS A 236 52.64 3.18 -65.41
CA LYS A 236 51.86 2.08 -66.00
C LYS A 236 52.61 1.37 -67.13
N LYS A 237 53.37 2.09 -67.95
CA LYS A 237 54.24 1.48 -68.97
C LYS A 237 55.38 0.68 -68.35
N GLN A 238 56.06 1.21 -67.34
CA GLN A 238 57.12 0.47 -66.65
C GLN A 238 56.64 -0.75 -65.87
N LEU A 239 55.39 -0.75 -65.38
CA LEU A 239 54.76 -1.92 -64.80
C LEU A 239 54.08 -2.84 -65.83
N GLY A 240 53.92 -2.39 -67.09
CA GLY A 240 53.11 -3.03 -68.12
C GLY A 240 53.83 -3.43 -69.40
N GLU A 241 55.12 -3.15 -69.59
CA GLU A 241 55.89 -3.63 -70.73
C GLU A 241 56.48 -5.02 -70.48
N ASN A 242 55.76 -6.02 -71.00
CA ASN A 242 56.27 -6.77 -72.15
C ASN A 242 55.46 -6.35 -73.38
#